data_AF-A0A0S8GJT5-F1
#
_entry.id   AF-A0A0S8GJT5-F1
#
_cell.length_a   1.000
_cell.length_b   1.000
_cell.length_c   1.000
_cell.angle_alpha   90.00
_cell.angle_beta   90.00
_cell.angle_gamma   90.00
#
_symmetry.space_group_name_H-M   'P 1'
#
loop_
_entity.id
_entity.type
_entity.pdbx_description
1 polymer ?
#
loop_
_entity_poly.entity_id
_entity_poly.type
_entity_poly.pdbx_seq_one_letter_code
_entity_poly.pdbx_strand_id
1 'polypeptide(L)'
;MVVTGWLKLYRHPRQESIGKRIKAVNLFADNKGEPIYYIVSLQPSGFVIVPADDRVEPIIGFALEGVYDPAPHNPLAALVRQDLNRRVTSVRNISREGTTFNITPLNKARAKWLQLTNMAQEIDSQQVGTLGASVISDIRVHPLIQSAWDQGLVCQDYCYNYYTPHHYYCGCVAAAMAQLMRFHEHPPIDTGVGVLPFSIKVDDVVQTAYTRGGDGSGGPYNWDLMVLDPNCSITEPQRQALGTLCYDAGVSVNMNYSNNISFTD
;
A
#
# COMPACT_ATOMS: atom_id res chain seq x y z
N MET A 1 0.08 3.68 -24.93
CA MET A 1 1.29 3.11 -25.57
C MET A 1 2.32 2.66 -24.55
N VAL A 2 2.81 3.54 -23.65
CA VAL A 2 3.84 3.17 -22.64
C VAL A 2 3.50 1.91 -21.83
N VAL A 3 2.26 1.78 -21.34
CA VAL A 3 1.81 0.62 -20.55
C VAL A 3 1.82 -0.65 -21.39
N THR A 4 1.45 -0.57 -22.68
CA THR A 4 1.49 -1.71 -23.60
C THR A 4 2.92 -2.25 -23.77
N GLY A 5 3.90 -1.36 -23.91
CA GLY A 5 5.31 -1.78 -23.99
C GLY A 5 5.84 -2.33 -22.68
N TRP A 6 5.45 -1.72 -21.56
CA TRP A 6 5.81 -2.22 -20.23
C TRP A 6 5.26 -3.64 -20.00
N LEU A 7 4.00 -3.90 -20.36
CA LEU A 7 3.39 -5.23 -20.27
C LEU A 7 4.10 -6.29 -21.13
N LYS A 8 4.79 -5.91 -22.22
CA LYS A 8 5.62 -6.84 -23.01
C LYS A 8 6.95 -7.17 -22.33
N LEU A 9 7.56 -6.22 -21.62
CA LEU A 9 8.77 -6.46 -20.80
C LEU A 9 8.47 -7.25 -19.54
N TYR A 10 7.27 -7.08 -19.00
CA TYR A 10 6.90 -7.63 -17.72
C TYR A 10 6.69 -9.14 -17.82
N ARG A 11 7.78 -9.90 -17.63
CA ARG A 11 7.80 -11.36 -17.57
C ARG A 11 7.76 -11.80 -16.11
N HIS A 12 6.71 -12.52 -15.72
CA HIS A 12 6.63 -13.17 -14.41
C HIS A 12 6.90 -14.67 -14.50
N PRO A 13 7.49 -15.27 -13.45
CA PRO A 13 7.31 -16.68 -13.16
C PRO A 13 5.81 -16.98 -12.96
N ARG A 14 5.35 -18.05 -13.61
CA ARG A 14 3.98 -18.62 -13.79
C ARG A 14 2.85 -18.44 -12.74
N GLN A 15 2.98 -17.76 -11.62
CA GLN A 15 2.00 -17.85 -10.51
C GLN A 15 1.12 -16.61 -10.29
N GLU A 16 1.50 -15.42 -10.76
CA GLU A 16 0.67 -14.21 -10.68
C GLU A 16 0.62 -13.51 -12.04
N SER A 17 -0.59 -13.25 -12.56
CA SER A 17 -0.76 -12.61 -13.87
C SER A 17 -1.53 -11.31 -13.76
N ILE A 18 -0.82 -10.19 -13.91
CA ILE A 18 -1.45 -8.90 -14.20
C ILE A 18 -2.24 -8.96 -15.51
N GLY A 19 -3.31 -8.18 -15.62
CA GLY A 19 -4.05 -8.04 -16.86
C GLY A 19 -3.15 -7.63 -18.03
N LYS A 20 -3.20 -8.40 -19.13
CA LYS A 20 -2.31 -8.19 -20.29
C LYS A 20 -2.85 -7.21 -21.33
N ARG A 21 -4.10 -6.77 -21.15
CA ARG A 21 -4.76 -5.83 -22.06
C ARG A 21 -5.28 -4.64 -21.28
N ILE A 22 -5.25 -3.48 -21.92
CA ILE A 22 -5.85 -2.27 -21.38
C ILE A 22 -7.37 -2.40 -21.48
N LYS A 23 -8.06 -2.13 -20.37
CA LYS A 23 -9.51 -2.05 -20.27
C LYS A 23 -9.99 -0.61 -20.39
N ALA A 24 -9.38 0.30 -19.63
CA ALA A 24 -9.76 1.71 -19.58
C ALA A 24 -8.57 2.60 -19.19
N VAL A 25 -8.65 3.88 -19.52
CA VAL A 25 -7.68 4.90 -19.12
C VAL A 25 -8.45 6.07 -18.51
N ASN A 26 -8.19 6.35 -17.23
CA ASN A 26 -8.80 7.46 -16.51
C ASN A 26 -7.76 8.55 -16.27
N LEU A 27 -8.09 9.79 -16.62
CA LEU A 27 -7.24 10.97 -16.42
C LEU A 27 -7.57 11.63 -15.08
N PHE A 28 -6.52 12.00 -14.35
CA PHE A 28 -6.61 12.80 -13.13
C PHE A 28 -5.82 14.10 -13.33
N ALA A 29 -6.51 15.22 -13.15
CA ALA A 29 -5.98 16.56 -13.35
C ALA A 29 -5.80 17.31 -12.02
N ASP A 30 -5.02 18.39 -12.06
CA ASP A 30 -4.92 19.33 -10.94
C ASP A 30 -6.13 20.28 -10.88
N ASN A 31 -6.12 21.20 -9.91
CA ASN A 31 -7.19 22.19 -9.72
C ASN A 31 -7.34 23.18 -10.90
N LYS A 32 -6.39 23.20 -11.84
CA LYS A 32 -6.42 24.03 -13.05
C LYS A 32 -6.91 23.25 -14.27
N GLY A 33 -7.22 21.96 -14.11
CA GLY A 33 -7.59 21.07 -15.22
C GLY A 33 -6.39 20.53 -15.99
N GLU A 34 -5.16 20.76 -15.54
CA GLU A 34 -3.97 20.23 -16.19
C GLU A 34 -3.78 18.74 -15.83
N PRO A 35 -3.57 17.86 -16.81
CA PRO A 35 -3.29 16.45 -16.55
C PRO A 35 -2.14 16.25 -15.56
N ILE A 36 -2.29 15.39 -14.54
CA ILE A 36 -1.22 15.03 -13.60
C ILE A 36 -0.85 13.55 -13.73
N TYR A 37 -1.84 12.67 -13.83
CA TYR A 37 -1.59 11.25 -14.00
C TYR A 37 -2.76 10.52 -14.64
N TYR A 38 -2.49 9.30 -15.07
CA TYR A 38 -3.45 8.38 -15.63
C TYR A 38 -3.47 7.09 -14.81
N ILE A 39 -4.67 6.55 -14.61
CA ILE A 39 -4.87 5.19 -14.14
C ILE A 39 -5.28 4.34 -15.32
N VAL A 40 -4.44 3.39 -15.69
CA VAL A 40 -4.69 2.45 -16.78
C VAL A 40 -5.20 1.15 -16.18
N SER A 41 -6.52 0.95 -16.23
CA SER A 41 -7.15 -0.30 -15.78
C SER A 41 -6.88 -1.41 -16.79
N LEU A 42 -6.62 -2.62 -16.29
CA LEU A 42 -6.28 -3.79 -17.09
C LEU A 42 -7.40 -4.83 -17.06
N GLN A 43 -7.33 -5.80 -17.97
CA GLN A 43 -8.20 -6.98 -17.98
C GLN A 43 -7.36 -8.27 -18.03
N PRO A 44 -7.71 -9.30 -17.23
CA PRO A 44 -8.92 -9.40 -16.41
C PRO A 44 -8.91 -8.57 -15.11
N SER A 45 -7.75 -8.22 -14.56
CA SER A 45 -7.63 -7.49 -13.29
C SER A 45 -6.36 -6.62 -13.24
N GLY A 46 -6.32 -5.69 -12.29
CA GLY A 46 -5.17 -4.84 -12.01
C GLY A 46 -5.20 -3.48 -12.72
N PHE A 47 -4.25 -2.63 -12.34
CA PHE A 47 -4.10 -1.28 -12.91
C PHE A 47 -2.65 -0.79 -12.86
N VAL A 48 -2.34 0.19 -13.69
CA VAL A 48 -1.03 0.85 -13.76
C VAL A 48 -1.19 2.36 -13.55
N ILE A 49 -0.29 2.94 -12.75
CA ILE A 49 -0.25 4.37 -12.44
C ILE A 49 0.85 5.03 -13.27
N VAL A 50 0.47 5.99 -14.10
CA VAL A 50 1.32 6.60 -15.13
C VAL A 50 1.28 8.12 -14.98
N PRO A 51 2.40 8.85 -14.89
CA PRO A 51 2.36 10.30 -14.82
C PRO A 51 1.98 10.91 -16.17
N ALA A 52 1.41 12.12 -16.15
CA ALA A 52 1.04 12.86 -17.36
C ALA A 52 2.19 13.69 -17.96
N ASP A 53 3.44 13.36 -17.63
CA ASP A 53 4.62 14.07 -18.09
C ASP A 53 5.81 13.11 -18.30
N ASP A 54 6.37 13.11 -19.51
CA ASP A 54 7.41 12.16 -19.94
C ASP A 54 8.78 12.37 -19.28
N ARG A 55 8.91 13.46 -18.52
CA ARG A 55 10.07 13.79 -17.69
C ARG A 55 10.05 13.08 -16.34
N VAL A 56 8.94 12.44 -15.97
CA VAL A 56 8.78 11.64 -14.76
C VAL A 56 8.87 10.15 -15.13
N GLU A 57 9.32 9.30 -14.22
CA GLU A 57 9.38 7.83 -14.40
C GLU A 57 8.06 7.28 -14.97
N PRO A 58 8.06 6.52 -16.09
CA PRO A 58 6.85 6.14 -16.81
C PRO A 58 5.85 5.29 -16.03
N ILE A 59 6.34 4.44 -15.13
CA ILE A 59 5.52 3.53 -14.34
C ILE A 59 5.82 3.80 -12.87
N ILE A 60 4.89 4.46 -12.18
CA ILE A 60 5.06 4.86 -10.77
C ILE A 60 4.74 3.70 -9.84
N GLY A 61 3.74 2.92 -10.22
CA GLY A 61 3.28 1.76 -9.49
C GLY A 61 2.22 1.01 -10.30
N PHE A 62 1.91 -0.20 -9.87
CA PHE A 62 0.87 -1.03 -10.44
C PHE A 62 0.35 -1.99 -9.36
N ALA A 63 -0.87 -2.47 -9.56
CA ALA A 63 -1.43 -3.58 -8.80
C ALA A 63 -1.77 -4.70 -9.77
N LEU A 64 -1.42 -5.93 -9.40
CA LEU A 64 -1.70 -7.13 -10.22
C LEU A 64 -3.21 -7.42 -10.29
N GLU A 65 -3.92 -7.08 -9.20
CA GLU A 65 -5.34 -7.29 -9.02
C GLU A 65 -6.05 -6.05 -8.47
N GLY A 66 -7.39 -6.11 -8.46
CA GLY A 66 -8.23 -5.07 -7.91
C GLY A 66 -8.50 -3.90 -8.86
N VAL A 67 -9.21 -2.91 -8.33
CA VAL A 67 -9.61 -1.69 -9.03
C VAL A 67 -9.11 -0.50 -8.22
N TYR A 68 -8.56 0.49 -8.90
CA TYR A 68 -8.14 1.73 -8.27
C TYR A 68 -9.38 2.51 -7.78
N ASP A 69 -9.47 2.74 -6.47
CA ASP A 69 -10.47 3.59 -5.86
C ASP A 69 -9.91 5.02 -5.73
N PRO A 70 -10.45 6.01 -6.47
CA PRO A 70 -9.96 7.38 -6.45
C PRO A 70 -10.45 8.20 -5.24
N ALA A 71 -11.21 7.59 -4.32
CA ALA A 71 -11.79 8.32 -3.20
C ALA A 71 -10.72 9.02 -2.35
N PRO A 72 -10.93 10.28 -1.91
CA PRO A 72 -9.92 11.03 -1.16
C PRO A 72 -9.47 10.37 0.16
N HIS A 73 -10.32 9.53 0.75
CA HIS A 73 -10.05 8.80 1.98
C HIS A 73 -9.28 7.49 1.74
N ASN A 74 -9.14 7.05 0.48
CA ASN A 74 -8.32 5.91 0.14
C ASN A 74 -6.83 6.28 0.27
N PRO A 75 -6.04 5.60 1.13
CA PRO A 75 -4.64 5.97 1.39
C PRO A 75 -3.76 5.94 0.13
N LEU A 76 -3.96 4.94 -0.75
CA LEU A 76 -3.22 4.83 -2.01
C LEU A 76 -3.54 6.03 -2.92
N ALA A 77 -4.82 6.38 -3.06
CA ALA A 77 -5.22 7.52 -3.89
C ALA A 77 -4.69 8.85 -3.34
N ALA A 78 -4.70 9.03 -2.01
CA ALA A 78 -4.13 10.20 -1.36
C ALA A 78 -2.62 10.30 -1.63
N LEU A 79 -1.87 9.21 -1.46
CA LEU A 79 -0.44 9.12 -1.72
C LEU A 79 -0.11 9.44 -3.19
N VAL A 80 -0.77 8.75 -4.12
CA VAL A 80 -0.55 8.89 -5.57
C VAL A 80 -0.83 10.33 -6.02
N ARG A 81 -1.94 10.91 -5.57
CA ARG A 81 -2.30 12.29 -5.89
C ARG A 81 -1.28 13.29 -5.35
N GLN A 82 -0.83 13.13 -4.11
CA GLN A 82 0.14 14.05 -3.50
C GLN A 82 1.52 13.93 -4.17
N ASP A 83 2.01 12.71 -4.39
CA ASP A 83 3.30 12.43 -5.02
C ASP A 83 3.34 12.93 -6.46
N LEU A 84 2.37 12.54 -7.29
CA LEU A 84 2.40 12.87 -8.71
C LEU A 84 2.13 14.35 -8.96
N ASN A 85 1.28 14.99 -8.16
CA ASN A 85 1.11 16.44 -8.25
C ASN A 85 2.43 17.18 -8.00
N ARG A 86 3.21 16.74 -6.99
CA ARG A 86 4.53 17.34 -6.70
C ARG A 86 5.54 17.06 -7.80
N ARG A 87 5.68 15.81 -8.26
CA ARG A 87 6.64 15.43 -9.31
C ARG A 87 6.37 16.14 -10.63
N VAL A 88 5.12 16.13 -11.09
CA VAL A 88 4.72 16.73 -12.37
C VAL A 88 4.82 18.25 -12.31
N THR A 89 4.39 18.89 -11.22
CA THR A 89 4.54 20.35 -11.06
C THR A 89 6.01 20.75 -11.02
N SER A 90 6.87 19.98 -10.33
CA SER A 90 8.30 20.24 -10.26
C SER A 90 8.96 20.26 -11.65
N VAL A 91 8.73 19.23 -12.48
CA VAL A 91 9.31 19.19 -13.83
C VAL A 91 8.75 20.25 -14.78
N ARG A 92 7.48 20.65 -14.60
CA ARG A 92 6.85 21.73 -15.37
C ARG A 92 7.44 23.09 -15.04
N ASN A 93 7.70 23.37 -13.77
CA ASN A 93 8.29 24.63 -13.34
C ASN A 93 9.74 24.78 -13.83
N ILE A 94 10.53 23.70 -13.81
CA ILE A 94 11.90 23.69 -14.36
C ILE A 94 11.93 24.17 -15.82
N SER A 95 10.95 23.75 -16.64
CA SER A 95 10.90 24.18 -18.05
C SER A 95 10.35 25.58 -18.27
N ARG A 96 9.68 26.18 -17.28
CA ARG A 96 9.21 27.58 -17.36
C ARG A 96 10.30 28.58 -16.98
N GLU A 97 11.22 28.19 -16.10
CA GLU A 97 12.22 29.09 -15.52
C GLU A 97 13.56 29.08 -16.27
N GLY A 98 13.73 28.25 -17.31
CA GLY A 98 14.97 28.24 -18.13
C GLY A 98 16.24 27.93 -17.34
N THR A 99 16.11 27.33 -16.16
CA THR A 99 17.22 27.12 -15.21
C THR A 99 18.12 25.95 -15.65
N THR A 100 19.44 26.15 -15.54
CA THR A 100 20.50 25.18 -15.80
C THR A 100 20.56 24.10 -14.70
N PHE A 101 19.52 23.28 -14.60
CA PHE A 101 19.51 22.11 -13.73
C PHE A 101 20.17 20.91 -14.39
N ASN A 102 20.64 19.95 -13.59
CA ASN A 102 21.18 18.67 -14.09
C ASN A 102 20.07 17.90 -14.83
N ILE A 103 20.02 18.01 -16.16
CA ILE A 103 18.97 17.44 -17.05
C ILE A 103 19.07 15.91 -17.15
N THR A 104 20.14 15.31 -16.61
CA THR A 104 20.43 13.88 -16.73
C THR A 104 19.26 12.97 -16.27
N PRO A 105 18.59 13.19 -15.12
CA PRO A 105 17.44 12.37 -14.71
C PRO A 105 16.23 12.51 -15.63
N LEU A 106 15.94 13.73 -16.11
CA LEU A 106 14.85 14.01 -17.06
C LEU A 106 15.08 13.28 -18.39
N ASN A 107 16.33 13.26 -18.86
CA ASN A 107 16.72 12.54 -20.07
C ASN A 107 16.61 11.02 -19.89
N LYS A 108 16.93 10.49 -18.70
CA LYS A 108 16.72 9.07 -18.38
C LYS A 108 15.25 8.68 -18.41
N ALA A 109 14.38 9.50 -17.82
CA ALA A 109 12.93 9.25 -17.84
C ALA A 109 12.41 9.21 -19.28
N ARG A 110 12.74 10.22 -20.09
CA ARG A 110 12.33 10.28 -21.51
C ARG A 110 12.86 9.11 -22.33
N ALA A 111 14.09 8.70 -22.10
CA ALA A 111 14.65 7.52 -22.77
C ALA A 111 13.85 6.25 -22.45
N LYS A 112 13.44 6.05 -21.19
CA LYS A 112 12.57 4.93 -20.80
C LYS A 112 11.19 5.03 -21.46
N TRP A 113 10.59 6.22 -21.50
CA TRP A 113 9.31 6.45 -22.19
C TRP A 113 9.37 6.07 -23.67
N LEU A 114 10.43 6.49 -24.36
CA LEU A 114 10.68 6.14 -25.77
C LEU A 114 10.88 4.63 -25.94
N GLN A 115 11.71 4.01 -25.11
CA GLN A 115 11.93 2.56 -25.14
C GLN A 115 10.61 1.80 -25.01
N LEU A 116 9.80 2.11 -23.99
CA LEU A 116 8.51 1.44 -23.77
C LEU A 116 7.51 1.73 -24.91
N THR A 117 7.51 2.94 -25.46
CA THR A 117 6.63 3.27 -26.59
C THR A 117 7.01 2.51 -27.86
N ASN A 118 8.31 2.41 -28.15
CA ASN A 118 8.81 1.62 -29.29
C ASN A 118 8.47 0.14 -29.13
N MET A 119 8.67 -0.43 -27.94
CA MET A 119 8.29 -1.80 -27.64
C MET A 119 6.79 -2.05 -27.82
N ALA A 120 5.93 -1.08 -27.53
CA ALA A 120 4.50 -1.21 -27.79
C ALA A 120 4.20 -1.39 -29.29
N GLN A 121 4.97 -0.71 -30.15
CA GLN A 121 4.80 -0.69 -31.61
C GLN A 121 5.43 -1.89 -32.32
N GLU A 122 6.43 -2.55 -31.70
CA GLU A 122 6.97 -3.79 -32.23
C GLU A 122 5.87 -4.84 -32.40
N ILE A 123 5.62 -5.26 -33.64
CA ILE A 123 4.74 -6.39 -33.95
C ILE A 123 5.33 -7.63 -33.26
N ASP A 124 4.48 -8.58 -32.88
CA ASP A 124 4.79 -9.83 -32.16
C ASP A 124 5.67 -10.80 -32.99
N SER A 125 6.64 -10.28 -33.74
CA SER A 125 7.69 -11.02 -34.41
C SER A 125 8.66 -11.55 -33.36
N GLN A 126 8.66 -12.87 -33.28
CA GLN A 126 9.52 -13.71 -32.47
C GLN A 126 10.98 -13.22 -32.46
N GLN A 127 11.63 -13.38 -31.29
CA GLN A 127 13.03 -13.12 -30.99
C GLN A 127 13.44 -11.64 -30.86
N VAL A 128 13.04 -11.01 -29.76
CA VAL A 128 13.86 -9.93 -29.18
C VAL A 128 15.09 -10.59 -28.58
N GLY A 129 16.19 -10.52 -29.34
CA GLY A 129 17.52 -10.90 -28.90
C GLY A 129 17.85 -10.25 -27.56
N THR A 130 18.46 -11.05 -26.70
CA THR A 130 19.09 -10.68 -25.44
C THR A 130 20.11 -9.56 -25.66
N LEU A 131 19.66 -8.31 -25.63
CA LEU A 131 20.55 -7.15 -25.52
C LEU A 131 20.71 -6.79 -24.05
N GLY A 132 21.67 -7.46 -23.41
CA GLY A 132 22.63 -6.79 -22.54
C GLY A 132 22.15 -6.20 -21.21
N ALA A 133 20.96 -6.54 -20.71
CA ALA A 133 20.74 -6.45 -19.27
C ALA A 133 21.46 -7.64 -18.65
N SER A 134 22.62 -7.39 -18.02
CA SER A 134 23.18 -8.33 -17.06
C SER A 134 22.03 -8.81 -16.19
N VAL A 135 21.84 -10.13 -16.16
CA VAL A 135 20.84 -10.79 -15.33
C VAL A 135 21.30 -10.61 -13.88
N ILE A 136 21.15 -9.39 -13.36
CA ILE A 136 20.89 -9.23 -11.95
C ILE A 136 19.65 -10.07 -11.75
N SER A 137 19.79 -11.10 -10.93
CA SER A 137 18.65 -11.87 -10.44
C SER A 137 17.66 -10.85 -9.89
N ASP A 138 16.61 -10.55 -10.66
CA ASP A 138 15.41 -9.89 -10.19
C ASP A 138 14.78 -10.91 -9.23
N ILE A 139 15.34 -11.00 -8.01
CA ILE A 139 14.82 -11.83 -6.93
C ILE A 139 13.52 -11.14 -6.55
N ARG A 140 12.46 -11.55 -7.22
CA ARG A 140 11.11 -11.18 -6.85
C ARG A 140 10.74 -11.99 -5.64
N VAL A 141 10.76 -11.33 -4.49
CA VAL A 141 10.19 -11.87 -3.27
C VAL A 141 8.69 -11.59 -3.35
N HIS A 142 7.87 -12.65 -3.32
CA HIS A 142 6.42 -12.50 -3.20
C HIS A 142 6.09 -11.69 -1.93
N PRO A 143 4.90 -11.05 -1.84
CA PRO A 143 4.50 -10.36 -0.62
C PRO A 143 4.69 -11.26 0.61
N LEU A 144 5.58 -10.84 1.51
CA LEU A 144 5.91 -11.63 2.71
C LEU A 144 4.73 -11.62 3.69
N ILE A 145 4.20 -10.42 3.94
CA ILE A 145 2.97 -10.22 4.69
C ILE A 145 1.81 -10.70 3.82
N GLN A 146 1.13 -11.74 4.31
CA GLN A 146 -0.04 -12.34 3.68
C GLN A 146 -1.35 -11.89 4.34
N SER A 147 -1.28 -11.24 5.50
CA SER A 147 -2.47 -10.68 6.13
C SER A 147 -3.03 -9.52 5.31
N ALA A 148 -4.35 -9.46 5.26
CA ALA A 148 -5.12 -8.38 4.64
C ALA A 148 -5.94 -7.68 5.73
N TRP A 149 -5.24 -7.09 6.71
CA TRP A 149 -5.90 -6.50 7.87
C TRP A 149 -6.26 -5.03 7.66
N ASP A 150 -7.39 -4.63 8.24
CA ASP A 150 -7.90 -3.27 8.28
C ASP A 150 -7.80 -2.70 9.72
N GLN A 151 -8.48 -1.59 9.99
CA GLN A 151 -8.40 -0.86 11.25
C GLN A 151 -9.66 -0.94 12.10
N GLY A 152 -10.76 -1.48 11.57
CA GLY A 152 -12.07 -1.43 12.21
C GLY A 152 -12.81 -2.77 12.19
N LEU A 153 -13.98 -2.76 11.57
CA LEU A 153 -14.93 -3.87 11.57
C LEU A 153 -14.58 -4.90 10.49
N VAL A 154 -15.00 -6.14 10.72
CA VAL A 154 -15.15 -7.16 9.67
C VAL A 154 -16.62 -7.55 9.63
N CYS A 155 -17.28 -7.35 8.48
CA CYS A 155 -18.70 -7.65 8.29
C CYS A 155 -19.64 -7.07 9.37
N GLN A 156 -19.40 -5.81 9.76
CA GLN A 156 -20.14 -5.05 10.80
C GLN A 156 -19.83 -5.44 12.25
N ASP A 157 -19.02 -6.47 12.48
CA ASP A 157 -18.57 -6.85 13.81
C ASP A 157 -17.23 -6.21 14.15
N TYR A 158 -17.06 -5.78 15.41
CA TYR A 158 -15.78 -5.27 15.90
C TYR A 158 -14.66 -6.30 15.72
N CYS A 159 -13.56 -5.93 15.11
CA CYS A 159 -12.48 -6.87 14.82
C CYS A 159 -11.14 -6.28 15.23
N TYR A 160 -10.54 -5.42 14.41
CA TYR A 160 -9.25 -4.80 14.73
C TYR A 160 -9.39 -3.74 15.83
N ASN A 161 -10.57 -3.14 15.92
CA ASN A 161 -10.98 -2.18 16.95
C ASN A 161 -11.69 -2.82 18.15
N TYR A 162 -11.54 -4.13 18.38
CA TYR A 162 -12.31 -4.82 19.42
C TYR A 162 -12.12 -4.21 20.81
N TYR A 163 -10.88 -3.87 21.17
CA TYR A 163 -10.54 -3.37 22.51
C TYR A 163 -10.14 -1.89 22.54
N THR A 164 -10.19 -1.21 21.39
CA THR A 164 -9.89 0.22 21.35
C THR A 164 -10.96 1.03 22.09
N PRO A 165 -10.60 2.19 22.67
CA PRO A 165 -11.57 3.08 23.30
C PRO A 165 -12.73 3.39 22.35
N HIS A 166 -13.96 3.21 22.83
CA HIS A 166 -15.19 3.40 22.05
C HIS A 166 -15.27 2.60 20.74
N HIS A 167 -14.44 1.56 20.57
CA HIS A 167 -14.26 0.85 19.31
C HIS A 167 -13.87 1.76 18.14
N TYR A 168 -13.16 2.86 18.42
CA TYR A 168 -12.55 3.68 17.38
C TYR A 168 -11.52 2.87 16.58
N TYR A 169 -11.19 3.29 15.36
CA TYR A 169 -10.21 2.59 14.54
C TYR A 169 -8.91 2.30 15.32
N CYS A 170 -8.28 1.14 15.11
CA CYS A 170 -7.02 0.84 15.80
C CYS A 170 -5.87 1.76 15.36
N GLY A 171 -6.00 2.40 14.19
CA GLY A 171 -4.98 3.26 13.61
C GLY A 171 -4.06 2.51 12.66
N CYS A 172 -3.60 3.20 11.61
CA CYS A 172 -2.85 2.60 10.52
C CYS A 172 -1.47 2.08 10.96
N VAL A 173 -0.84 2.78 11.91
CA VAL A 173 0.44 2.36 12.52
C VAL A 173 0.27 1.06 13.30
N ALA A 174 -0.80 0.95 14.10
CA ALA A 174 -1.10 -0.26 14.84
C ALA A 174 -1.44 -1.44 13.92
N ALA A 175 -2.27 -1.21 12.88
CA ALA A 175 -2.60 -2.25 11.90
C ALA A 175 -1.35 -2.73 11.14
N ALA A 176 -0.46 -1.83 10.74
CA ALA A 176 0.79 -2.19 10.05
C ALA A 176 1.74 -2.98 10.99
N MET A 177 1.91 -2.51 12.22
CA MET A 177 2.73 -3.19 13.23
C MET A 177 2.17 -4.58 13.54
N ALA A 178 0.86 -4.71 13.74
CA ALA A 178 0.20 -5.97 14.03
C ALA A 178 0.35 -6.98 12.87
N GLN A 179 0.22 -6.54 11.61
CA GLN A 179 0.46 -7.40 10.45
C GLN A 179 1.92 -7.90 10.38
N LEU A 180 2.89 -7.04 10.70
CA LEU A 180 4.30 -7.44 10.74
C LEU A 180 4.59 -8.43 11.88
N MET A 181 4.03 -8.17 13.08
CA MET A 181 4.14 -9.09 14.22
C MET A 181 3.52 -10.45 13.89
N ARG A 182 2.35 -10.46 13.23
CA ARG A 182 1.68 -11.69 12.80
C ARG A 182 2.49 -12.46 11.77
N PHE A 183 3.14 -11.79 10.82
CA PHE A 183 4.01 -12.46 9.86
C PHE A 183 5.16 -13.19 10.55
N HIS A 184 5.75 -12.58 11.58
CA HIS A 184 6.84 -13.18 12.34
C HIS A 184 6.38 -14.13 13.46
N GLU A 185 5.10 -14.13 13.81
CA GLU A 185 4.54 -14.79 15.01
C GLU A 185 5.39 -14.49 16.25
N HIS A 186 5.70 -13.20 16.42
CA HIS A 186 6.58 -12.70 17.46
C HIS A 186 5.87 -11.65 18.33
N PRO A 187 5.96 -11.75 19.67
CA PRO A 187 6.77 -12.68 20.48
C PRO A 187 6.31 -14.16 20.41
N PRO A 188 7.19 -15.12 20.75
CA PRO A 188 6.86 -16.55 20.72
C PRO A 188 5.65 -16.88 21.60
N ILE A 189 4.93 -17.96 21.27
CA ILE A 189 3.64 -18.34 21.90
C ILE A 189 3.71 -18.66 23.40
N ASP A 190 4.89 -18.80 23.98
CA ASP A 190 5.13 -19.00 25.41
C ASP A 190 5.57 -17.72 26.14
N THR A 191 5.73 -16.61 25.41
CA THR A 191 6.21 -15.34 25.94
C THR A 191 5.05 -14.40 26.23
N GLY A 192 4.76 -14.20 27.52
CA GLY A 192 3.84 -13.16 27.97
C GLY A 192 4.41 -11.77 27.70
N VAL A 193 3.57 -10.86 27.22
CA VAL A 193 3.93 -9.45 26.98
C VAL A 193 3.74 -8.56 28.22
N GLY A 194 2.98 -9.03 29.21
CA GLY A 194 2.66 -8.30 30.42
C GLY A 194 1.55 -7.26 30.25
N VAL A 195 1.14 -6.69 31.39
CA VAL A 195 0.19 -5.56 31.48
C VAL A 195 1.00 -4.30 31.75
N LEU A 196 1.39 -3.63 30.68
CA LEU A 196 2.34 -2.52 30.71
C LEU A 196 1.59 -1.18 30.50
N PRO A 197 1.85 -0.15 31.34
CA PRO A 197 1.18 1.14 31.22
C PRO A 197 1.78 2.00 30.10
N PHE A 198 0.90 2.68 29.36
CA PHE A 198 1.26 3.70 28.36
C PHE A 198 0.32 4.90 28.46
N SER A 199 0.80 6.06 28.01
CA SER A 199 -0.02 7.25 27.85
C SER A 199 -0.66 7.25 26.47
N ILE A 200 -2.00 7.32 26.40
CA ILE A 200 -2.76 7.47 25.15
C ILE A 200 -3.60 8.74 25.22
N LYS A 201 -4.19 9.13 24.08
CA LYS A 201 -5.25 10.15 24.04
C LYS A 201 -6.53 9.54 23.51
N VAL A 202 -7.67 9.94 24.06
CA VAL A 202 -8.99 9.61 23.53
C VAL A 202 -9.81 10.87 23.48
N ASP A 203 -10.27 11.25 22.29
CA ASP A 203 -10.98 12.50 22.03
C ASP A 203 -10.23 13.70 22.66
N ASP A 204 -8.92 13.77 22.39
CA ASP A 204 -7.96 14.77 22.89
C ASP A 204 -7.69 14.78 24.41
N VAL A 205 -8.28 13.84 25.16
CA VAL A 205 -8.03 13.68 26.60
C VAL A 205 -6.93 12.65 26.84
N VAL A 206 -5.84 13.07 27.49
CA VAL A 206 -4.75 12.18 27.90
C VAL A 206 -5.20 11.25 29.01
N GLN A 207 -4.91 9.95 28.87
CA GLN A 207 -5.17 8.96 29.91
C GLN A 207 -4.16 7.80 29.86
N THR A 208 -4.06 7.06 30.96
CA THR A 208 -3.26 5.84 31.01
C THR A 208 -4.07 4.66 30.49
N ALA A 209 -3.49 3.91 29.57
CA ALA A 209 -3.98 2.62 29.12
C ALA A 209 -2.94 1.54 29.37
N TYR A 210 -3.37 0.29 29.33
CA TYR A 210 -2.50 -0.86 29.58
C TYR A 210 -2.60 -1.83 28.42
N THR A 211 -1.47 -2.48 28.09
CA THR A 211 -1.50 -3.66 27.22
C THR A 211 -2.29 -4.78 27.89
N ARG A 212 -2.92 -5.61 27.08
CA ARG A 212 -3.75 -6.73 27.50
C ARG A 212 -2.95 -8.03 27.52
N GLY A 213 -2.02 -8.20 26.58
CA GLY A 213 -1.53 -9.52 26.22
C GLY A 213 -2.62 -10.41 25.64
N GLY A 214 -2.25 -11.58 25.13
CA GLY A 214 -3.15 -12.45 24.38
C GLY A 214 -4.36 -12.98 25.16
N ASP A 215 -4.25 -13.02 26.50
CA ASP A 215 -5.29 -13.52 27.41
C ASP A 215 -5.97 -12.40 28.24
N GLY A 216 -5.63 -11.13 28.00
CA GLY A 216 -6.13 -10.00 28.79
C GLY A 216 -5.49 -9.82 30.17
N SER A 217 -4.55 -10.69 30.55
CA SER A 217 -3.82 -10.68 31.82
C SER A 217 -2.30 -10.61 31.63
N GLY A 218 -1.84 -10.21 30.44
CA GLY A 218 -0.43 -10.09 30.08
C GLY A 218 0.22 -11.37 29.53
N GLY A 219 -0.57 -12.42 29.28
CA GLY A 219 -0.10 -13.67 28.70
C GLY A 219 0.24 -13.59 27.20
N PRO A 220 0.74 -14.69 26.63
CA PRO A 220 1.21 -14.74 25.25
C PRO A 220 0.08 -14.61 24.23
N TYR A 221 0.40 -14.09 23.05
CA TYR A 221 -0.54 -14.05 21.92
C TYR A 221 -0.80 -15.44 21.35
N ASN A 222 -2.06 -15.70 21.00
CA ASN A 222 -2.44 -16.90 20.26
C ASN A 222 -2.45 -16.61 18.76
N TRP A 223 -1.33 -16.89 18.09
CA TRP A 223 -1.14 -16.64 16.66
C TRP A 223 -2.06 -17.50 15.76
N ASP A 224 -2.47 -18.68 16.21
CA ASP A 224 -3.36 -19.58 15.47
C ASP A 224 -4.77 -19.00 15.32
N LEU A 225 -5.20 -18.15 16.27
CA LEU A 225 -6.48 -17.44 16.20
C LEU A 225 -6.43 -16.20 15.29
N MET A 226 -5.24 -15.74 14.90
CA MET A 226 -5.07 -14.53 14.11
C MET A 226 -5.09 -14.85 12.61
N VAL A 227 -6.29 -15.00 12.05
CA VAL A 227 -6.49 -15.30 10.63
C VAL A 227 -5.92 -14.21 9.73
N LEU A 228 -5.33 -14.60 8.59
CA LEU A 228 -4.65 -13.67 7.68
C LEU A 228 -5.63 -12.78 6.91
N ASP A 229 -6.72 -13.36 6.40
CA ASP A 229 -7.73 -12.66 5.61
C ASP A 229 -9.15 -12.94 6.17
N PRO A 230 -9.57 -12.20 7.21
CA PRO A 230 -10.86 -12.43 7.85
C PRO A 230 -12.04 -12.01 6.95
N ASN A 231 -13.06 -12.86 6.94
CA ASN A 231 -14.33 -12.61 6.24
C ASN A 231 -15.52 -12.77 7.20
N CYS A 232 -16.76 -12.77 6.68
CA CYS A 232 -17.96 -12.83 7.52
C CYS A 232 -18.15 -14.15 8.30
N SER A 233 -17.27 -15.14 8.11
CA SER A 233 -17.23 -16.39 8.90
C SER A 233 -16.29 -16.31 10.10
N ILE A 234 -15.65 -15.16 10.34
CA ILE A 234 -14.72 -14.99 11.46
C ILE A 234 -15.44 -15.19 12.79
N THR A 235 -14.82 -15.98 13.68
CA THR A 235 -15.37 -16.27 15.01
C THR A 235 -15.02 -15.17 16.01
N GLU A 236 -15.81 -15.05 17.08
CA GLU A 236 -15.51 -14.08 18.14
C GLU A 236 -14.11 -14.24 18.76
N PRO A 237 -13.61 -15.45 19.08
CA PRO A 237 -12.23 -15.60 19.57
C PRO A 237 -11.17 -15.11 18.58
N GLN A 238 -11.38 -15.28 17.28
CA GLN A 238 -10.47 -14.75 16.25
C GLN A 238 -10.52 -13.23 16.20
N ARG A 239 -11.72 -12.63 16.26
CA ARG A 239 -11.88 -11.16 16.33
C ARG A 239 -11.20 -10.59 17.58
N GLN A 240 -11.35 -11.23 18.73
CA GLN A 240 -10.69 -10.83 19.96
C GLN A 240 -9.17 -10.96 19.85
N ALA A 241 -8.64 -12.04 19.28
CA ALA A 241 -7.20 -12.20 19.09
C ALA A 241 -6.61 -11.09 18.19
N LEU A 242 -7.25 -10.81 17.05
CA LEU A 242 -6.87 -9.72 16.14
C LEU A 242 -6.95 -8.36 16.84
N GLY A 243 -8.07 -8.09 17.52
CA GLY A 243 -8.29 -6.84 18.23
C GLY A 243 -7.33 -6.62 19.39
N THR A 244 -6.93 -7.69 20.11
CA THR A 244 -5.93 -7.62 21.18
C THR A 244 -4.58 -7.18 20.61
N LEU A 245 -4.12 -7.81 19.52
CA LEU A 245 -2.83 -7.45 18.91
C LEU A 245 -2.84 -6.02 18.37
N CYS A 246 -3.91 -5.62 17.67
CA CYS A 246 -4.07 -4.26 17.18
C CYS A 246 -4.13 -3.23 18.31
N TYR A 247 -4.85 -3.54 19.40
CA TYR A 247 -4.94 -2.65 20.56
C TYR A 247 -3.59 -2.50 21.27
N ASP A 248 -2.90 -3.61 21.57
CA ASP A 248 -1.60 -3.57 22.25
C ASP A 248 -0.55 -2.83 21.40
N ALA A 249 -0.55 -3.07 20.07
CA ALA A 249 0.27 -2.30 19.14
C ALA A 249 -0.03 -0.80 19.22
N GLY A 250 -1.32 -0.40 19.19
CA GLY A 250 -1.73 0.99 19.29
C GLY A 250 -1.36 1.65 20.62
N VAL A 251 -1.61 0.97 21.74
CA VAL A 251 -1.24 1.46 23.08
C VAL A 251 0.27 1.66 23.20
N SER A 252 1.07 0.73 22.64
CA SER A 252 2.54 0.80 22.71
C SER A 252 3.16 1.99 21.97
N VAL A 253 2.42 2.57 21.02
CA VAL A 253 2.84 3.76 20.25
C VAL A 253 2.07 5.02 20.66
N ASN A 254 1.55 5.08 21.89
CA ASN A 254 0.90 6.28 22.43
C ASN A 254 -0.27 6.82 21.58
N MET A 255 -1.04 5.92 20.95
CA MET A 255 -2.10 6.27 20.00
C MET A 255 -3.06 7.35 20.52
N ASN A 256 -3.40 8.29 19.66
CA ASN A 256 -4.54 9.20 19.82
C ASN A 256 -5.75 8.60 19.10
N TYR A 257 -6.75 8.15 19.85
CA TYR A 257 -7.99 7.57 19.32
C TYR A 257 -9.09 8.63 19.23
N SER A 258 -9.79 8.68 18.09
CA SER A 258 -11.01 9.48 17.92
C SER A 258 -11.98 8.79 16.96
N ASN A 259 -13.23 9.27 16.94
CA ASN A 259 -14.30 8.67 16.13
C ASN A 259 -13.96 8.54 14.62
N ASN A 260 -13.18 9.46 14.05
CA ASN A 260 -12.91 9.49 12.62
C ASN A 260 -11.51 8.99 12.23
N ILE A 261 -10.54 9.10 13.14
CA ILE A 261 -9.15 8.78 12.87
C ILE A 261 -8.44 8.43 14.16
N SER A 262 -7.54 7.44 14.07
CA SER A 262 -6.57 7.18 15.13
C SER A 262 -5.17 7.30 14.56
N PHE A 263 -4.33 8.08 15.22
CA PHE A 263 -2.97 8.40 14.74
C PHE A 263 -1.98 8.50 15.91
N THR A 264 -0.69 8.50 15.58
CA THR A 264 0.40 8.79 16.52
C THR A 264 1.31 9.84 15.91
N ASP A 265 1.89 10.66 16.78
CA ASP A 265 2.94 11.62 16.44
C ASP A 265 4.34 10.95 16.48
#